data_AF-A0A519LSL6-F1
#
_entry.id   AF-A0A519LSL6-F1
#
_cell.length_a   1.000
_cell.length_b   1.000
_cell.length_c   1.000
_cell.angle_alpha   90.00
_cell.angle_beta   90.00
_cell.angle_gamma   90.00
#
_symmetry.space_group_name_H-M   'P 1'
#
loop_
_entity.id
_entity.type
_entity.pdbx_description
1 polymer ?
#
loop_
_entity_poly.entity_id
_entity_poly.type
_entity_poly.pdbx_seq_one_letter_code
_entity_poly.pdbx_strand_id
1 'polypeptide(L)'
;MIFEVIQIIAEQVNNYLDEIGLEKSVVTENIAFLESQNDTVSGNLDDKVALTLINLDEEATLKNVPNHTIQNSKTIYKNSVINLNLYLLFSANRTIYINSLNDISKIIAFFQGKKLFTQTNTIYNRNNVAMTNIDNFRFTVELYTPTFEELNYIWGTLGGKQLPSALYKVSMIQIERNIAQGEGELISIFTRDTKTKEQS
;
A
#
# COMPACT_ATOMS: atom_id res chain seq x y z
N MET A 1 2.78 4.60 -7.48
CA MET A 1 1.74 4.32 -6.47
C MET A 1 2.23 3.77 -5.14
N ILE A 2 3.07 2.71 -5.10
CA ILE A 2 3.50 2.12 -3.80
C ILE A 2 4.33 3.11 -2.97
N PHE A 3 5.32 3.74 -3.59
CA PHE A 3 6.21 4.71 -2.94
C PHE A 3 5.40 5.85 -2.31
N GLU A 4 4.47 6.40 -3.07
CA GLU A 4 3.65 7.54 -2.72
C GLU A 4 2.73 7.23 -1.55
N VAL A 5 2.11 6.05 -1.51
CA VAL A 5 1.29 5.60 -0.38
C VAL A 5 2.11 5.51 0.91
N ILE A 6 3.30 4.91 0.85
CA ILE A 6 4.17 4.77 2.01
C ILE A 6 4.64 6.15 2.52
N GLN A 7 5.02 7.05 1.61
CA GLN A 7 5.39 8.42 1.95
C GLN A 7 4.23 9.19 2.58
N ILE A 8 3.02 9.10 2.02
CA ILE A 8 1.81 9.72 2.58
C ILE A 8 1.56 9.21 4.00
N ILE A 9 1.66 7.90 4.23
CA ILE A 9 1.45 7.31 5.56
C ILE A 9 2.52 7.84 6.54
N ALA A 10 3.79 7.85 6.15
CA ALA A 10 4.87 8.36 6.99
C ALA A 10 4.69 9.85 7.34
N GLU A 11 4.36 10.70 6.36
CA GLU A 11 4.12 12.12 6.56
C GLU A 11 2.92 12.35 7.50
N GLN A 12 1.82 11.63 7.31
CA GLN A 12 0.62 11.75 8.15
C GLN A 12 0.86 11.32 9.60
N VAL A 13 1.57 10.21 9.81
CA VAL A 13 1.92 9.78 11.17
C VAL A 13 2.87 10.78 11.82
N ASN A 14 3.89 11.26 11.10
CA ASN A 14 4.82 12.26 11.64
C ASN A 14 4.13 13.59 11.97
N ASN A 15 3.17 14.05 11.16
CA ASN A 15 2.39 15.24 11.46
C ASN A 15 1.52 15.04 12.71
N TYR A 16 0.90 13.87 12.87
CA TYR A 16 0.18 13.54 14.10
C TYR A 16 1.09 13.53 15.34
N LEU A 17 2.29 12.96 15.23
CA LEU A 17 3.27 12.97 16.34
C LEU A 17 3.66 14.41 16.72
N ASP A 18 3.89 15.27 15.74
CA ASP A 18 4.19 16.70 15.93
C ASP A 18 3.04 17.45 16.61
N GLU A 19 1.79 17.19 16.19
CA GLU A 19 0.58 17.77 16.79
C GLU A 19 0.42 17.42 18.27
N ILE A 20 0.82 16.22 18.68
CA ILE A 20 0.79 15.79 20.10
C ILE A 20 2.07 16.15 20.87
N GLY A 21 3.01 16.88 20.26
CA GLY A 21 4.24 17.38 20.87
C GLY A 21 5.38 16.37 20.93
N LEU A 22 5.37 15.34 20.08
CA LEU A 22 6.46 14.37 19.91
C LEU A 22 7.29 14.67 18.67
N GLU A 23 8.53 14.20 18.65
CA GLU A 23 9.42 14.36 17.50
C GLU A 23 9.00 13.48 16.30
N LYS A 24 9.23 14.00 15.10
CA LYS A 24 9.03 13.30 13.82
C LYS A 24 10.03 12.17 13.66
N SER A 25 9.68 11.03 14.22
CA SER A 25 10.56 9.87 14.37
C SER A 25 10.31 8.77 13.35
N VAL A 26 9.23 8.83 12.56
CA VAL A 26 8.92 7.79 11.58
C VAL A 26 9.73 7.99 10.31
N VAL A 27 10.51 6.99 9.93
CA VAL A 27 11.35 6.99 8.72
C VAL A 27 11.00 5.81 7.82
N THR A 28 10.90 6.05 6.52
CA THR A 28 10.60 5.01 5.52
C THR A 28 11.88 4.27 5.13
N GLU A 29 12.20 3.21 5.85
CA GLU A 29 13.41 2.43 5.65
C GLU A 29 13.18 0.96 5.98
N ASN A 30 14.09 0.10 5.54
CA ASN A 30 14.06 -1.32 5.89
C ASN A 30 14.76 -1.57 7.24
N ILE A 31 14.02 -2.06 8.23
CA ILE A 31 14.54 -2.35 9.56
C ILE A 31 15.68 -3.38 9.56
N ALA A 32 15.74 -4.26 8.54
CA ALA A 32 16.83 -5.23 8.40
C ALA A 32 18.21 -4.56 8.22
N PHE A 33 18.25 -3.28 7.83
CA PHE A 33 19.50 -2.54 7.72
C PHE A 33 20.05 -2.00 9.05
N LEU A 34 19.32 -2.15 10.16
CA LEU A 34 19.79 -1.72 11.48
C LEU A 34 21.14 -2.32 11.87
N GLU A 35 21.38 -3.58 11.50
CA GLU A 35 22.64 -4.29 11.77
C GLU A 35 23.58 -4.32 10.54
N SER A 36 23.26 -3.54 9.50
CA SER A 36 24.13 -3.46 8.32
C SER A 36 25.43 -2.71 8.66
N GLN A 37 26.53 -3.09 8.01
CA GLN A 37 27.82 -2.38 8.14
C GLN A 37 27.83 -1.00 7.46
N ASN A 38 26.67 -0.52 7.00
CA ASN A 38 26.56 0.79 6.38
C ASN A 38 26.07 1.80 7.42
N ASP A 39 27.01 2.41 8.13
CA ASP A 39 26.75 3.37 9.21
C ASP A 39 25.81 4.52 8.81
N THR A 40 25.77 4.88 7.52
CA THR A 40 24.87 5.94 7.03
C THR A 40 23.39 5.52 7.05
N VAL A 41 23.08 4.25 6.77
CA VAL A 41 21.70 3.72 6.77
C VAL A 41 21.30 3.32 8.18
N SER A 42 22.20 2.71 8.93
CA SER A 42 21.97 2.32 10.33
C SER A 42 21.75 3.55 11.23
N GLY A 43 22.55 4.61 11.06
CA GLY A 43 22.39 5.87 11.80
C GLY A 43 21.09 6.61 11.48
N ASN A 44 20.46 6.34 10.33
CA ASN A 44 19.12 6.86 10.04
C ASN A 44 18.02 6.16 10.83
N LEU A 45 18.24 4.93 11.29
CA LEU A 45 17.30 4.13 12.07
C LEU A 45 17.50 4.29 13.59
N ASP A 46 18.62 4.89 14.01
CA ASP A 46 18.90 5.14 15.42
C ASP A 46 17.91 6.13 16.04
N ASP A 47 17.40 5.72 17.20
CA ASP A 47 16.39 6.44 17.99
C ASP A 47 15.15 6.87 17.18
N LYS A 48 14.70 6.02 16.24
CA LYS A 48 13.57 6.30 15.34
C LYS A 48 12.65 5.10 15.17
N VAL A 49 11.51 5.32 14.51
CA VAL A 49 10.55 4.29 14.14
C VAL A 49 10.68 3.99 12.65
N ALA A 50 11.07 2.76 12.31
CA ALA A 50 11.16 2.32 10.93
C ALA A 50 9.77 1.94 10.39
N LEU A 51 9.40 2.45 9.22
CA LEU A 51 8.27 2.02 8.42
C LEU A 51 8.76 1.16 7.26
N THR A 52 8.62 -0.15 7.39
CA THR A 52 9.12 -1.13 6.42
C THR A 52 7.98 -1.84 5.69
N LEU A 53 8.08 -1.97 4.37
CA LEU A 53 7.21 -2.85 3.58
C LEU A 53 7.72 -4.30 3.69
N ILE A 54 6.91 -5.19 4.25
CA ILE A 54 7.29 -6.60 4.50
C ILE A 54 6.84 -7.51 3.37
N ASN A 55 5.59 -7.34 2.92
CA ASN A 55 5.01 -8.18 1.88
C ASN A 55 3.98 -7.39 1.05
N LEU A 56 3.65 -7.93 -0.12
CA LEU A 56 2.58 -7.45 -0.99
C LEU A 56 1.77 -8.64 -1.53
N ASP A 57 0.46 -8.53 -1.48
CA ASP A 57 -0.47 -9.53 -2.03
C ASP A 57 -1.39 -8.86 -3.07
N GLU A 58 -1.74 -9.58 -4.13
CA GLU A 58 -2.73 -9.12 -5.08
C GLU A 58 -4.15 -9.50 -4.63
N GLU A 59 -5.06 -8.53 -4.67
CA GLU A 59 -6.46 -8.73 -4.34
C GLU A 59 -7.19 -9.43 -5.51
N ALA A 60 -7.36 -10.74 -5.39
CA ALA A 60 -7.93 -11.58 -6.45
C ALA A 60 -9.41 -11.29 -6.75
N THR A 61 -10.17 -10.79 -5.77
CA THR A 61 -11.62 -10.56 -5.92
C THR A 61 -11.95 -9.44 -6.91
N LEU A 62 -11.02 -8.50 -7.11
CA LEU A 62 -11.19 -7.34 -8.00
C LEU A 62 -10.71 -7.59 -9.44
N LYS A 63 -10.33 -8.84 -9.78
CA LYS A 63 -9.92 -9.23 -11.14
C LYS A 63 -11.07 -9.38 -12.13
N ASN A 64 -12.32 -9.44 -11.65
CA ASN A 64 -13.49 -9.75 -12.46
C ASN A 64 -14.08 -8.56 -13.23
N VAL A 65 -13.36 -7.44 -13.32
CA VAL A 65 -13.83 -6.25 -14.04
C VAL A 65 -13.41 -6.36 -15.51
N PRO A 66 -14.33 -6.09 -16.48
CA PRO A 66 -13.98 -6.12 -17.90
C PRO A 66 -12.82 -5.16 -18.20
N ASN A 67 -11.85 -5.66 -18.97
CA ASN A 67 -10.61 -4.99 -19.32
C ASN A 67 -10.69 -4.23 -20.67
N HIS A 68 -11.90 -3.90 -21.12
CA HIS A 68 -12.12 -3.15 -22.34
C HIS A 68 -13.03 -1.96 -22.08
N THR A 69 -12.77 -0.87 -22.78
CA THR A 69 -13.63 0.32 -22.79
C THR A 69 -14.13 0.54 -24.20
N ILE A 70 -15.43 0.84 -24.35
CA ILE A 70 -16.02 1.20 -25.63
C ILE A 70 -15.89 2.71 -25.80
N GLN A 71 -15.17 3.15 -26.83
CA GLN A 71 -15.02 4.55 -27.17
C GLN A 71 -15.20 4.72 -28.69
N ASN A 72 -16.08 5.63 -29.10
CA ASN A 72 -16.30 5.97 -30.52
C ASN A 72 -16.53 4.76 -31.45
N SER A 73 -17.40 3.83 -31.05
CA SER A 73 -17.72 2.60 -31.79
C SER A 73 -16.57 1.60 -31.97
N LYS A 74 -15.47 1.79 -31.23
CA LYS A 74 -14.35 0.85 -31.13
C LYS A 74 -14.23 0.33 -29.71
N THR A 75 -13.84 -0.92 -29.59
CA THR A 75 -13.49 -1.56 -28.33
C THR A 75 -11.99 -1.40 -28.12
N ILE A 76 -11.58 -0.61 -27.14
CA ILE A 76 -10.19 -0.45 -26.75
C ILE A 76 -9.90 -1.46 -25.64
N TYR A 77 -9.00 -2.39 -25.90
CA TYR A 77 -8.54 -3.35 -24.90
C TYR A 77 -7.37 -2.74 -24.12
N LYS A 78 -7.48 -2.79 -22.80
CA LYS A 78 -6.44 -2.37 -21.86
C LYS A 78 -6.11 -3.52 -20.90
N ASN A 79 -4.98 -3.43 -20.22
CA ASN A 79 -4.70 -4.34 -19.13
C ASN A 79 -5.65 -4.09 -17.96
N SER A 80 -6.03 -5.14 -17.24
CA SER A 80 -6.81 -5.03 -16.01
C SER A 80 -6.02 -4.29 -14.93
N VAL A 81 -6.71 -3.52 -14.11
CA VAL A 81 -6.13 -2.84 -12.94
C VAL A 81 -5.67 -3.90 -11.94
N ILE A 82 -4.42 -3.78 -11.47
CA ILE A 82 -3.90 -4.63 -10.40
C ILE A 82 -4.24 -3.95 -9.08
N ASN A 83 -4.97 -4.64 -8.22
CA ASN A 83 -5.29 -4.18 -6.88
C ASN A 83 -4.35 -4.89 -5.90
N LEU A 84 -3.62 -4.12 -5.09
CA LEU A 84 -2.62 -4.63 -4.16
C LEU A 84 -3.02 -4.36 -2.72
N ASN A 85 -2.67 -5.30 -1.87
CA ASN A 85 -2.63 -5.22 -0.42
C ASN A 85 -1.16 -5.15 0.01
N LEU A 86 -0.78 -4.14 0.78
CA LEU A 86 0.59 -3.95 1.29
C LEU A 86 0.63 -4.25 2.78
N TYR A 87 1.65 -4.93 3.26
CA TYR A 87 1.87 -5.19 4.68
C TYR A 87 3.02 -4.32 5.18
N LEU A 88 2.69 -3.32 6.00
CA LEU A 88 3.61 -2.33 6.52
C LEU A 88 3.88 -2.57 7.99
N LEU A 89 5.14 -2.73 8.36
CA LEU A 89 5.60 -2.91 9.72
C LEU A 89 6.16 -1.60 10.27
N PHE A 90 5.58 -1.11 11.36
CA PHE A 90 6.17 -0.05 12.17
C PHE A 90 7.01 -0.69 13.26
N SER A 91 8.32 -0.43 13.29
CA SER A 91 9.25 -0.97 14.29
C SER A 91 9.94 0.16 15.04
N ALA A 92 9.74 0.24 16.35
CA ALA A 92 10.27 1.33 17.17
C ALA A 92 11.64 1.00 17.74
N ASN A 93 12.69 1.54 17.13
CA ASN A 93 14.08 1.41 17.53
C ASN A 93 14.52 2.63 18.37
N ARG A 94 14.03 2.73 19.62
CA ARG A 94 14.45 3.78 20.56
C ARG A 94 15.55 3.28 21.48
N THR A 95 16.42 4.18 21.93
CA THR A 95 17.43 3.84 22.95
C THR A 95 16.76 3.44 24.27
N ILE A 96 15.65 4.09 24.61
CA ILE A 96 14.86 3.79 25.82
C ILE A 96 13.60 3.02 25.42
N TYR A 97 13.49 1.77 25.88
CA TYR A 97 12.40 0.86 25.52
C TYR A 97 11.00 1.41 25.83
N ILE A 98 10.83 2.17 26.91
CA ILE A 98 9.53 2.77 27.26
C ILE A 98 9.05 3.76 26.18
N ASN A 99 9.98 4.45 25.51
CA ASN A 99 9.65 5.34 24.41
C ASN A 99 9.20 4.54 23.18
N SER A 100 9.82 3.40 22.90
CA SER A 100 9.35 2.49 21.84
C SER A 100 7.91 2.05 22.05
N LEU A 101 7.53 1.69 23.30
CA LEU A 101 6.15 1.31 23.62
C LEU A 101 5.18 2.48 23.45
N ASN A 102 5.59 3.69 23.88
CA ASN A 102 4.78 4.88 23.72
C ASN A 102 4.54 5.21 22.24
N ASP A 103 5.59 5.17 21.42
CA ASP A 103 5.49 5.42 19.98
C ASP A 103 4.52 4.46 19.29
N ILE A 104 4.65 3.15 19.56
CA ILE A 104 3.73 2.15 19.00
C ILE A 104 2.28 2.41 19.47
N SER A 105 2.08 2.77 20.74
CA SER A 105 0.76 3.12 21.26
C SER A 105 0.17 4.35 20.55
N LYS A 106 0.96 5.39 20.30
CA LYS A 106 0.53 6.58 19.56
C LYS A 106 0.22 6.28 18.09
N ILE A 107 1.02 5.44 17.44
CA ILE A 107 0.79 5.00 16.06
C ILE A 107 -0.54 4.21 15.97
N ILE A 108 -0.81 3.32 16.92
CA ILE A 108 -2.09 2.61 17.00
C ILE A 108 -3.24 3.59 17.22
N ALA A 109 -3.10 4.57 18.10
CA ALA A 109 -4.11 5.59 18.33
C ALA A 109 -4.40 6.43 17.06
N PHE A 110 -3.35 6.77 16.29
CA PHE A 110 -3.50 7.47 15.02
C PHE A 110 -4.38 6.68 14.03
N PHE A 111 -4.05 5.41 13.78
CA PHE A 111 -4.82 4.58 12.84
C PHE A 111 -6.20 4.20 13.36
N GLN A 112 -6.39 4.17 14.68
CA GLN A 112 -7.73 4.06 15.27
C GLN A 112 -8.60 5.27 14.91
N GLY A 113 -8.04 6.48 14.91
CA GLY A 113 -8.73 7.72 14.53
C GLY A 113 -8.88 7.94 13.02
N LYS A 114 -7.95 7.43 12.21
CA LYS A 114 -7.94 7.60 10.75
C LYS A 114 -7.56 6.31 10.02
N LYS A 115 -8.58 5.61 9.50
CA LYS A 115 -8.42 4.36 8.71
C LYS A 115 -8.48 4.57 7.20
N LEU A 116 -9.23 5.57 6.74
CA LEU A 116 -9.46 5.83 5.32
C LEU A 116 -8.64 7.04 4.88
N PHE A 117 -7.82 6.86 3.85
CA PHE A 117 -7.01 7.90 3.25
C PHE A 117 -7.55 8.18 1.84
N THR A 118 -7.94 9.42 1.61
CA THR A 118 -8.38 9.95 0.33
C THR A 118 -7.67 11.26 0.03
N GLN A 119 -7.64 11.65 -1.23
CA GLN A 119 -7.09 12.94 -1.65
C GLN A 119 -7.75 14.15 -0.93
N THR A 120 -9.03 14.04 -0.57
CA THR A 120 -9.78 15.11 0.10
C THR A 120 -9.45 15.24 1.59
N ASN A 121 -9.13 14.13 2.26
CA ASN A 121 -8.95 14.10 3.71
C ASN A 121 -7.48 14.03 4.16
N THR A 122 -6.55 14.02 3.21
CA THR A 122 -5.13 13.83 3.46
C THR A 122 -4.35 14.99 2.85
N ILE A 123 -3.70 15.75 3.72
CA ILE A 123 -2.79 16.82 3.33
C ILE A 123 -1.42 16.17 3.09
N TYR A 124 -0.92 16.27 1.87
CA TYR A 124 0.40 15.75 1.50
C TYR A 124 1.13 16.76 0.62
N ASN A 125 2.45 16.71 0.62
CA ASN A 125 3.26 17.67 -0.13
C ASN A 125 3.20 17.44 -1.66
N ARG A 126 2.27 18.13 -2.33
CA ARG A 126 2.10 18.10 -3.79
C ARG A 126 3.29 18.64 -4.59
N ASN A 127 4.23 19.34 -3.95
CA ASN A 127 5.38 19.93 -4.63
C ASN A 127 6.53 18.93 -4.83
N ASN A 128 6.42 17.72 -4.27
CA ASN A 128 7.37 16.66 -4.56
C ASN A 128 7.07 16.10 -5.96
N VAL A 129 8.07 16.15 -6.86
CA VAL A 129 7.98 15.71 -8.26
C VAL A 129 7.53 14.25 -8.38
N ALA A 130 7.78 13.44 -7.34
CA ALA A 130 7.34 12.06 -7.24
C ALA A 130 5.82 11.90 -6.97
N MET A 131 5.11 12.98 -6.62
CA MET A 131 3.67 12.96 -6.28
C MET A 131 2.78 13.60 -7.36
N THR A 132 3.36 14.08 -8.46
CA THR A 132 2.66 14.81 -9.54
C THR A 132 1.68 13.94 -10.34
N ASN A 133 1.89 12.62 -10.38
CA ASN A 133 1.11 11.68 -11.21
C ASN A 133 0.09 10.86 -10.41
N ILE A 134 -0.24 11.24 -9.17
CA ILE A 134 -1.22 10.49 -8.37
C ILE A 134 -2.63 10.95 -8.74
N ASP A 135 -3.28 10.20 -9.65
CA ASP A 135 -4.71 10.33 -9.88
C ASP A 135 -5.47 9.70 -8.70
N ASN A 136 -6.21 10.54 -7.97
CA ASN A 136 -7.25 10.21 -6.99
C ASN A 136 -7.04 8.91 -6.18
N PHE A 137 -6.11 8.92 -5.22
CA PHE A 137 -5.88 7.75 -4.36
C PHE A 137 -6.98 7.60 -3.30
N ARG A 138 -7.36 6.34 -3.05
CA ARG A 138 -8.23 5.93 -1.95
C ARG A 138 -7.77 4.58 -1.40
N PHE A 139 -7.24 4.57 -0.19
CA PHE A 139 -6.77 3.35 0.46
C PHE A 139 -7.19 3.28 1.92
N THR A 140 -7.27 2.07 2.45
CA THR A 140 -7.64 1.81 3.85
C THR A 140 -6.49 1.15 4.58
N VAL A 141 -6.28 1.53 5.82
CA VAL A 141 -5.23 0.97 6.69
C VAL A 141 -5.89 0.27 7.88
N GLU A 142 -5.51 -0.98 8.10
CA GLU A 142 -6.07 -1.84 9.14
C GLU A 142 -4.96 -2.53 9.93
N LEU A 143 -5.15 -2.69 11.23
CA LEU A 143 -4.21 -3.43 12.07
C LEU A 143 -4.24 -4.91 11.70
N TYR A 144 -3.07 -5.48 11.45
CA TYR A 144 -2.88 -6.89 11.14
C TYR A 144 -2.13 -7.57 12.27
N THR A 145 -2.74 -8.60 12.86
CA THR A 145 -2.17 -9.35 13.98
C THR A 145 -1.75 -10.75 13.52
N PRO A 146 -0.47 -10.96 13.15
CA PRO A 146 0.03 -12.28 12.78
C PRO A 146 0.04 -13.23 13.98
N THR A 147 0.07 -14.53 13.69
CA THR A 147 0.36 -15.55 14.70
C THR A 147 1.79 -15.43 15.22
N PHE A 148 2.09 -16.02 16.38
CA PHE A 148 3.45 -15.98 16.93
C PHE A 148 4.48 -16.66 16.00
N GLU A 149 4.07 -17.69 15.27
CA GLU A 149 4.92 -18.37 14.28
C GLU A 149 5.24 -17.45 13.09
N GLU A 150 4.21 -16.85 12.47
CA GLU A 150 4.40 -15.88 11.39
C GLU A 150 5.24 -14.68 11.84
N LEU A 151 5.00 -14.17 13.05
CA LEU A 151 5.79 -13.08 13.62
C LEU A 151 7.25 -13.48 13.78
N ASN A 152 7.53 -14.71 14.22
CA ASN A 152 8.88 -15.25 14.32
C ASN A 152 9.53 -15.32 12.93
N TYR A 153 8.82 -15.82 11.91
CA TYR A 153 9.33 -15.84 10.54
C TYR A 153 9.62 -14.44 10.00
N ILE A 154 8.74 -13.47 10.23
CA ILE A 154 8.94 -12.08 9.81
C ILE A 154 10.22 -11.52 10.46
N TRP A 155 10.39 -11.67 11.77
CA TRP A 155 11.59 -11.16 12.43
C TRP A 155 12.84 -11.95 12.08
N GLY A 156 12.73 -13.25 11.82
CA GLY A 156 13.83 -14.09 11.36
C GLY A 156 14.40 -13.63 10.01
N THR A 157 13.56 -13.17 9.07
CA THR A 157 14.04 -12.64 7.78
C THR A 157 14.61 -11.22 7.88
N LEU A 158 14.20 -10.45 8.90
CA LEU A 158 14.64 -9.07 9.13
C LEU A 158 15.91 -8.95 10.02
N GLY A 159 16.61 -10.05 10.28
CA GLY A 159 17.84 -10.04 11.09
C GLY A 159 17.68 -10.57 12.53
N GLY A 160 16.50 -11.08 12.89
CA GLY A 160 16.29 -11.87 14.11
C GLY A 160 16.14 -11.09 15.43
N LYS A 161 16.45 -9.79 15.45
CA LYS A 161 16.27 -8.95 16.64
C LYS A 161 14.88 -8.31 16.67
N GLN A 162 14.00 -8.90 17.47
CA GLN A 162 12.64 -8.39 17.63
C GLN A 162 12.63 -7.06 18.41
N LEU A 163 12.01 -6.04 17.81
CA LEU A 163 11.71 -4.76 18.46
C LEU A 163 10.19 -4.63 18.69
N PRO A 164 9.74 -3.72 19.57
CA PRO A 164 8.32 -3.36 19.65
C PRO A 164 7.81 -2.91 18.27
N SER A 165 6.80 -3.60 17.76
CA SER A 165 6.28 -3.34 16.42
C SER A 165 4.78 -3.54 16.29
N ALA A 166 4.20 -2.89 15.28
CA ALA A 166 2.82 -3.04 14.86
C ALA A 166 2.75 -3.21 13.34
N LEU A 167 2.05 -4.26 12.89
CA LEU A 167 1.89 -4.60 11.49
C LEU A 167 0.53 -4.12 10.99
N TYR A 168 0.50 -3.48 9.83
CA TYR A 168 -0.70 -2.94 9.21
C TYR A 168 -0.86 -3.47 7.80
N LYS A 169 -2.10 -3.76 7.43
CA LYS A 169 -2.51 -4.06 6.06
C LYS A 169 -3.07 -2.79 5.43
N VAL A 170 -2.48 -2.37 4.33
CA VAL A 170 -2.98 -1.28 3.47
C VAL A 170 -3.64 -1.91 2.26
N SER A 171 -4.93 -1.67 2.08
CA SER A 171 -5.72 -2.28 1.00
C SER A 171 -6.13 -1.24 -0.05
N MET A 172 -6.55 -1.72 -1.23
CA MET A 172 -7.06 -0.91 -2.34
C MET A 172 -6.00 -0.07 -3.06
N ILE A 173 -4.74 -0.52 -3.12
CA ILE A 173 -3.71 0.16 -3.90
C ILE A 173 -3.82 -0.27 -5.36
N GLN A 174 -4.23 0.66 -6.22
CA GLN A 174 -4.41 0.38 -7.65
C GLN A 174 -3.17 0.73 -8.44
N ILE A 175 -2.73 -0.19 -9.28
CA ILE A 175 -1.70 0.04 -10.29
C ILE A 175 -2.30 -0.26 -11.65
N GLU A 176 -2.41 0.78 -12.47
CA GLU A 176 -2.84 0.70 -13.85
C GLU A 176 -1.76 1.32 -14.74
N ARG A 177 -1.51 0.69 -15.89
CA ARG A 177 -0.69 1.25 -16.96
C ARG A 177 -1.63 1.66 -18.09
N ASN A 178 -1.76 2.96 -18.33
CA ASN A 178 -2.66 3.51 -19.34
C ASN A 178 -2.08 3.39 -20.76
N ILE A 179 -2.06 2.16 -21.30
CA ILE A 179 -1.64 1.86 -22.66
C ILE A 179 -2.69 0.95 -23.30
N ALA A 180 -3.20 1.37 -24.46
CA ALA A 180 -4.08 0.54 -25.28
C ALA A 180 -3.27 -0.63 -25.89
N GLN A 181 -3.74 -1.87 -25.67
CA GLN A 181 -3.12 -3.06 -26.26
C GLN A 181 -3.67 -3.38 -27.65
N GLY A 182 -4.87 -2.92 -27.97
CA GLY A 182 -5.48 -3.15 -29.27
C GLY A 182 -6.84 -2.48 -29.39
N GLU A 183 -7.26 -2.30 -30.65
CA GLU A 183 -8.58 -1.82 -31.02
C GLU A 183 -9.33 -2.94 -31.73
N GLY A 184 -10.58 -3.19 -31.36
CA GLY A 184 -11.50 -4.08 -32.06
C GLY A 184 -12.75 -3.34 -32.52
N GLU A 185 -13.36 -3.77 -33.62
CA GLU A 185 -14.65 -3.25 -34.06
C GLU A 185 -15.80 -3.88 -33.24
N LEU A 186 -16.89 -3.12 -33.06
CA LEU A 186 -18.10 -3.65 -32.42
C LEU A 186 -18.78 -4.67 -33.33
N ILE A 187 -19.16 -5.82 -32.77
CA ILE A 187 -19.98 -6.81 -33.47
C ILE A 187 -21.36 -6.19 -33.69
N SER A 188 -21.69 -5.91 -34.95
CA SER A 188 -22.93 -5.23 -35.34
C SER A 188 -23.98 -6.18 -35.93
N ILE A 189 -23.60 -7.39 -36.34
CA ILE A 189 -24.48 -8.36 -37.02
C ILE A 189 -24.36 -9.73 -36.37
N PHE A 190 -25.50 -10.30 -35.97
CA PHE A 190 -25.62 -11.67 -35.47
C PHE A 190 -26.48 -12.48 -36.45
N THR A 191 -25.90 -13.49 -37.10
CA THR A 191 -26.66 -14.43 -37.95
C THR A 191 -26.90 -15.71 -37.16
N ARG A 192 -28.17 -16.11 -37.00
CA ARG A 192 -28.55 -17.34 -36.30
C ARG A 192 -29.17 -18.32 -37.28
N ASP A 193 -28.41 -19.32 -37.70
CA ASP A 193 -28.95 -20.45 -38.46
C ASP A 193 -29.67 -21.41 -37.52
N THR A 194 -31.00 -21.46 -37.63
CA THR A 194 -31.81 -22.49 -36.98
C THR A 194 -32.26 -23.50 -38.03
N LYS A 195 -31.86 -24.76 -37.87
CA LYS A 195 -32.41 -25.85 -38.69
C LYS A 195 -33.81 -26.17 -38.18
N THR A 196 -34.83 -25.63 -38.83
CA THR A 196 -36.20 -26.11 -38.69
C THR A 196 -36.29 -27.47 -39.35
N LYS A 197 -36.65 -28.51 -38.59
CA LYS A 197 -36.95 -29.83 -39.15
C LYS A 197 -38.27 -29.69 -39.90
N GLU A 198 -38.24 -29.66 -41.23
CA GLU A 198 -39.43 -29.92 -42.03
C GLU A 198 -39.86 -31.36 -41.73
N GLN A 199 -40.93 -31.53 -40.97
CA GLN A 199 -41.66 -32.79 -40.89
C GLN A 199 -42.85 -32.69 -41.82
N SER A 200 -42.72 -33.45 -42.90
CA SER A 200 -43.73 -33.81 -43.90
C SER A 200 -44.96 -34.49 -43.30
#